data_AF-A0A438FI22-F1
#
_entry.id   AF-A0A438FI22-F1
#
_cell.length_a   1.000
_cell.length_b   1.000
_cell.length_c   1.000
_cell.angle_alpha   90.00
_cell.angle_beta   90.00
_cell.angle_gamma   90.00
#
_symmetry.space_group_name_H-M   'P 1'
#
loop_
_entity.id
_entity.type
_entity.pdbx_description
1 polymer ?
#
loop_
_entity_poly.entity_id
_entity_poly.type
_entity_poly.pdbx_seq_one_letter_code
_entity_poly.pdbx_strand_id
1 'polypeptide(L)'
;MHTLTLQLLNHLCTEVLKVSRAKEIFRQSFINGAKYGIPEILEEIIKSYPFALEYLDEDVFKLAVLNRYEKIFYLICETGMHRQLIIRTRDDSNNDNILHLAGKLAPPHRLSLVSGAALQMQRELHWFKQIEKYAPRAFSESENENKDKPKMAFIKEHEKLIKEGEKWMKGTAKFYTLAAALIATVVFAAAITIPGGNHDDTGIPNFSKEIAFKVFAVSDALSLFLSIASALICLSILTHDMQKMIFFLPFPRG
;
A
#
# COMPACT_ATOMS: atom_id res chain seq x y z
N MET A 1 17.54 21.80 -5.29
CA MET A 1 16.52 22.82 -4.96
C MET A 1 15.90 22.60 -3.58
N HIS A 2 15.49 21.38 -3.22
CA HIS A 2 14.89 21.08 -1.91
C HIS A 2 15.73 21.54 -0.69
N THR A 3 17.05 21.35 -0.71
CA THR A 3 17.94 21.73 0.40
C THR A 3 17.97 23.24 0.69
N LEU A 4 17.97 24.08 -0.36
CA LEU A 4 17.96 25.53 -0.20
C LEU A 4 16.62 26.01 0.39
N THR A 5 15.51 25.39 -0.02
CA THR A 5 14.17 25.68 0.53
C THR A 5 14.10 25.35 2.02
N LEU A 6 14.67 24.21 2.44
CA LEU A 6 14.74 23.84 3.86
C LEU A 6 15.64 24.79 4.66
N GLN A 7 16.78 25.21 4.11
CA GLN A 7 17.65 26.20 4.76
C GLN A 7 16.96 27.54 4.95
N LEU A 8 16.21 28.01 3.95
CA LEU A 8 15.40 29.22 4.07
C LEU A 8 14.32 29.06 5.14
N LEU A 9 13.60 27.93 5.14
CA LEU A 9 12.57 27.66 6.15
C LEU A 9 13.13 27.65 7.57
N ASN A 10 14.30 27.02 7.78
CA ASN A 10 15.01 27.01 9.05
C ASN A 10 15.36 28.44 9.50
N HIS A 11 15.93 29.25 8.58
CA HIS A 11 16.27 30.64 8.87
C HIS A 11 15.01 31.46 9.23
N LEU A 12 13.93 31.29 8.47
CA LEU A 12 12.65 31.92 8.77
C LEU A 12 12.12 31.53 10.15
N CYS A 13 12.21 30.26 10.55
CA CYS A 13 11.79 29.84 11.89
C CYS A 13 12.63 30.54 12.97
N THR A 14 13.94 30.69 12.74
CA THR A 14 14.84 31.39 13.67
C THR A 14 14.50 32.88 13.79
N GLU A 15 14.18 33.55 12.69
CA GLU A 15 13.77 34.97 12.72
C GLU A 15 12.37 35.16 13.32
N VAL A 16 11.43 34.24 13.06
CA VAL A 16 10.09 34.29 13.65
C VAL A 16 10.12 34.22 15.17
N LEU A 17 11.06 33.48 15.77
CA LEU A 17 11.22 33.44 17.23
C LEU A 17 11.54 34.81 17.84
N LYS A 18 12.07 35.76 17.06
CA LYS A 18 12.47 37.10 17.54
C LYS A 18 11.31 38.11 17.51
N VAL A 19 10.21 37.81 16.83
CA VAL A 19 9.07 38.74 16.71
C VAL A 19 8.01 38.48 17.77
N SER A 20 7.30 39.53 18.20
CA SER A 20 6.26 39.44 19.25
C SER A 20 5.10 38.50 18.90
N ARG A 21 4.84 38.28 17.60
CA ARG A 21 3.75 37.42 17.09
C ARG A 21 4.20 35.98 16.79
N ALA A 22 5.38 35.54 17.25
CA ALA A 22 5.94 34.22 16.97
C ALA A 22 4.93 33.07 17.17
N LYS A 23 4.22 33.07 18.32
CA LYS A 23 3.23 32.05 18.68
C LYS A 23 2.11 31.92 17.63
N GLU A 24 1.56 33.06 17.19
CA GLU A 24 0.47 33.10 16.21
C GLU A 24 0.96 32.60 14.84
N ILE A 25 2.15 33.04 14.42
CA ILE A 25 2.77 32.64 13.16
C ILE A 25 3.03 31.14 13.15
N PHE A 26 3.67 30.60 14.19
CA PHE A 26 3.92 29.16 14.28
C PHE A 26 2.62 28.37 14.31
N ARG A 27 1.62 28.80 15.10
CA ARG A 27 0.32 28.14 15.14
C ARG A 27 -0.32 28.04 13.76
N GLN A 28 -0.42 29.16 13.05
CA GLN A 28 -1.11 29.19 11.77
C GLN A 28 -0.34 28.42 10.69
N SER A 29 0.98 28.58 10.64
CA SER A 29 1.84 27.86 9.70
C SER A 29 1.83 26.36 9.94
N PHE A 30 1.84 25.93 11.21
CA PHE A 30 1.82 24.53 11.59
C PHE A 30 0.48 23.87 11.20
N ILE A 31 -0.64 24.49 11.54
CA ILE A 31 -1.98 24.01 11.16
C ILE A 31 -2.12 23.96 9.63
N ASN A 32 -1.68 25.01 8.92
CA ASN A 32 -1.76 25.04 7.46
C ASN A 32 -0.87 23.97 6.81
N GLY A 33 0.37 23.80 7.29
CA GLY A 33 1.26 22.74 6.80
C GLY A 33 0.59 21.37 6.94
N ALA A 34 -0.11 21.13 8.05
CA ALA A 34 -0.79 19.87 8.29
C ALA A 34 -2.01 19.70 7.37
N LYS A 35 -2.85 20.74 7.26
CA LYS A 35 -4.04 20.77 6.38
C LYS A 35 -3.72 20.58 4.90
N TYR A 36 -2.57 21.08 4.44
CA TYR A 36 -2.14 21.01 3.05
C TYR A 36 -1.15 19.89 2.75
N GLY A 37 -0.79 19.07 3.73
CA GLY A 37 0.02 17.88 3.46
C GLY A 37 1.51 18.15 3.30
N ILE A 38 2.06 19.16 3.98
CA ILE A 38 3.44 19.63 3.86
C ILE A 38 4.23 19.28 5.14
N PRO A 39 4.77 18.04 5.25
CA PRO A 39 5.47 17.58 6.46
C PRO A 39 6.74 18.37 6.76
N GLU A 40 7.43 18.89 5.74
CA GLU A 40 8.68 19.63 5.89
C GLU A 40 8.47 20.91 6.74
N ILE A 41 7.30 21.55 6.64
CA ILE A 41 6.94 22.70 7.49
C ILE A 41 6.78 22.26 8.94
N LEU A 42 6.11 21.14 9.18
CA LEU A 42 5.87 20.64 10.53
C LEU A 42 7.18 20.23 11.20
N GLU A 43 8.01 19.48 10.50
CA GLU A 43 9.31 19.03 10.99
C GLU A 43 10.19 20.21 11.41
N GLU A 44 10.26 21.26 10.60
CA GLU A 44 11.11 22.42 10.89
C GLU A 44 10.56 23.29 12.02
N ILE A 45 9.24 23.46 12.07
CA ILE A 45 8.58 24.16 13.17
C ILE A 45 8.71 23.37 14.48
N ILE A 46 8.56 22.04 14.47
CA ILE A 46 8.74 21.22 15.69
C ILE A 46 10.16 21.33 16.23
N LYS A 47 11.17 21.34 15.36
CA LYS A 47 12.58 21.53 15.78
C LYS A 47 12.79 22.90 16.42
N SER A 48 12.22 23.95 15.84
CA SER A 48 12.45 25.34 16.27
C SER A 48 11.55 25.76 17.44
N TYR A 49 10.33 25.25 17.49
CA TYR A 49 9.28 25.58 18.43
C TYR A 49 8.45 24.33 18.78
N PRO A 50 8.98 23.43 19.63
CA PRO A 50 8.34 22.15 19.97
C PRO A 50 6.91 22.27 20.52
N PHE A 51 6.58 23.41 21.14
CA PHE A 51 5.24 23.72 21.65
C PHE A 51 4.17 23.77 20.53
N ALA A 52 4.57 23.86 19.25
CA ALA A 52 3.65 23.80 18.12
C ALA A 52 2.80 22.53 18.08
N LEU A 53 3.28 21.44 18.69
CA LEU A 53 2.57 20.17 18.82
C LEU A 53 1.21 20.33 19.51
N GLU A 54 1.07 21.26 20.46
CA GLU A 54 -0.22 21.54 21.13
C GLU A 54 -1.27 22.15 20.20
N TYR A 55 -0.88 22.59 19.00
CA TYR A 55 -1.82 23.12 18.00
C TYR A 55 -2.41 22.03 17.11
N LEU A 56 -2.01 20.77 17.28
CA LEU A 56 -2.69 19.63 16.66
C LEU A 56 -4.01 19.37 17.39
N ASP A 57 -5.10 19.62 16.69
CA ASP A 57 -6.44 19.24 17.12
C ASP A 57 -6.97 18.03 16.33
N GLU A 58 -8.14 17.55 16.74
CA GLU A 58 -8.81 16.41 16.14
C GLU A 58 -9.17 16.65 14.67
N ASP A 59 -9.43 17.90 14.28
CA ASP A 59 -9.79 18.28 12.91
C ASP A 59 -8.60 18.21 11.97
N VAL A 60 -7.44 18.73 12.38
CA VAL A 60 -6.19 18.63 11.62
C VAL A 60 -5.78 17.17 11.47
N PHE A 61 -5.87 16.38 12.55
CA PHE A 61 -5.54 14.95 12.50
C PHE A 61 -6.50 14.17 11.58
N LYS A 62 -7.81 14.45 11.68
CA LYS A 62 -8.84 13.90 10.78
C LYS A 62 -8.54 14.20 9.32
N LEU A 63 -8.17 15.45 8.99
CA LEU A 63 -7.80 15.84 7.62
C LEU A 63 -6.57 15.09 7.12
N ALA A 64 -5.54 14.93 7.95
CA ALA A 64 -4.36 14.14 7.58
C ALA A 64 -4.74 12.68 7.25
N VAL A 65 -5.68 12.10 8.00
CA VAL A 65 -6.14 10.72 7.75
C VAL A 65 -6.97 10.59 6.47
N LEU A 66 -7.95 11.47 6.29
CA LEU A 66 -8.81 11.48 5.10
C LEU A 66 -8.01 11.72 3.82
N ASN A 67 -6.98 12.57 3.86
CA ASN A 67 -6.17 12.91 2.69
C ASN A 67 -4.93 12.01 2.49
N ARG A 68 -4.76 10.93 3.27
CA ARG A 68 -3.61 10.01 3.15
C ARG A 68 -2.26 10.73 3.30
N TYR A 69 -2.17 11.69 4.22
CA TYR A 69 -0.92 12.39 4.49
C TYR A 69 -0.02 11.53 5.39
N GLU A 70 0.49 10.44 4.81
CA GLU A 70 1.25 9.39 5.49
C GLU A 70 2.39 9.95 6.35
N LYS A 71 3.23 10.83 5.78
CA LYS A 71 4.36 11.45 6.48
C LYS A 71 3.92 12.27 7.70
N ILE A 72 2.83 13.04 7.59
CA ILE A 72 2.31 13.83 8.72
C ILE A 72 1.77 12.89 9.80
N PHE A 73 1.02 11.85 9.41
CA PHE A 73 0.53 10.87 10.37
C PHE A 73 1.69 10.21 11.14
N TYR A 74 2.74 9.77 10.45
CA TYR A 74 3.90 9.16 11.10
C TYR A 74 4.66 10.14 12.00
N LEU A 75 4.84 11.40 11.56
CA LEU A 75 5.42 12.45 12.40
C LEU A 75 4.64 12.64 13.70
N ILE A 76 3.30 12.66 13.63
CA ILE A 76 2.43 12.73 14.82
C ILE A 76 2.55 11.46 15.68
N CYS A 77 2.70 10.29 15.05
CA CYS A 77 2.94 9.04 15.76
C CYS A 77 4.25 9.07 16.56
N GLU A 78 5.34 9.53 15.95
CA GLU A 78 6.68 9.66 16.57
C GLU A 78 6.67 10.57 17.80
N THR A 79 5.85 11.62 17.80
CA THR A 79 5.72 12.53 18.96
C THR A 79 4.93 11.93 20.12
N GLY A 80 4.25 10.79 19.92
CA GLY A 80 3.38 10.15 20.91
C GLY A 80 1.97 10.74 21.04
N MET A 81 1.70 11.91 20.43
CA MET A 81 0.40 12.59 20.50
C MET A 81 -0.76 11.80 19.86
N HIS A 82 -0.45 10.93 18.89
CA HIS A 82 -1.44 10.12 18.18
C HIS A 82 -2.40 9.36 19.10
N ARG A 83 -1.97 8.94 20.31
CA ARG A 83 -2.82 8.17 21.23
C ARG A 83 -4.07 8.93 21.64
N GLN A 84 -3.91 10.20 22.03
CA GLN A 84 -5.04 11.04 22.44
C GLN A 84 -5.88 11.42 21.22
N LEU A 85 -5.24 11.81 20.12
CA LEU A 85 -5.91 12.20 18.88
C LEU A 85 -6.76 11.05 18.31
N ILE A 86 -6.22 9.84 18.23
CA ILE A 86 -6.97 8.65 17.78
C ILE A 86 -8.23 8.43 18.61
N ILE A 87 -8.15 8.59 19.93
CA ILE A 87 -9.29 8.35 20.83
C ILE A 87 -10.37 9.43 20.63
N ARG A 88 -9.95 10.70 20.52
CA ARG A 88 -10.85 11.86 20.47
C ARG A 88 -11.41 12.10 19.08
N THR A 89 -10.66 11.81 18.02
CA THR A 89 -11.13 12.03 16.65
C THR A 89 -12.34 11.14 16.34
N ARG A 90 -13.44 11.83 16.05
CA ARG A 90 -14.72 11.30 15.62
C ARG A 90 -15.26 12.14 14.47
N ASP A 91 -16.11 11.53 13.65
CA ASP A 91 -17.02 12.27 12.78
C ASP A 91 -18.34 12.46 13.51
N ASP A 92 -18.67 13.69 13.88
CA ASP A 92 -19.86 13.99 14.68
C ASP A 92 -21.16 13.69 13.92
N SER A 93 -21.10 13.53 12.60
CA SER A 93 -22.27 13.30 11.75
C SER A 93 -22.71 11.83 11.64
N ASN A 94 -21.82 10.88 11.90
CA ASN A 94 -22.07 9.44 11.75
C ASN A 94 -21.43 8.61 12.87
N ASN A 95 -20.85 9.27 13.87
CA ASN A 95 -20.03 8.67 14.93
C ASN A 95 -18.89 7.78 14.41
N ASP A 96 -18.31 8.12 13.25
CA ASP A 96 -17.19 7.37 12.67
C ASP A 96 -15.94 7.55 13.54
N ASN A 97 -15.39 6.45 14.05
CA ASN A 97 -14.06 6.45 14.66
C ASN A 97 -12.93 6.61 13.62
N ILE A 98 -11.69 6.70 14.06
CA ILE A 98 -10.53 6.89 13.16
C ILE A 98 -10.39 5.79 12.09
N LEU A 99 -10.84 4.56 12.35
CA LEU A 99 -10.78 3.46 11.38
C LEU A 99 -11.85 3.58 10.32
N HIS A 100 -13.06 4.01 10.69
CA HIS A 100 -14.08 4.35 9.70
C HIS A 100 -13.59 5.50 8.80
N LEU A 101 -12.99 6.53 9.39
CA LEU A 101 -12.39 7.64 8.65
C LEU A 101 -11.25 7.20 7.72
N ALA A 102 -10.35 6.34 8.20
CA ALA A 102 -9.30 5.74 7.37
C ALA A 102 -9.88 4.86 6.26
N GLY A 103 -11.10 4.36 6.45
CA GLY A 103 -11.81 3.52 5.50
C GLY A 103 -12.68 4.27 4.47
N LYS A 104 -12.84 5.59 4.58
CA LYS A 104 -13.48 6.44 3.55
C LYS A 104 -12.60 6.51 2.29
N LEU A 105 -13.14 6.65 1.10
CA LEU A 105 -12.32 6.67 -0.13
C LEU A 105 -11.42 7.92 -0.16
N ALA A 106 -10.14 7.75 -0.53
CA ALA A 106 -9.24 8.88 -0.66
C ALA A 106 -9.75 9.92 -1.69
N PRO A 107 -9.48 11.22 -1.47
CA PRO A 107 -9.78 12.26 -2.44
C PRO A 107 -9.16 11.98 -3.82
N PRO A 108 -9.77 12.43 -4.93
CA PRO A 108 -9.34 12.06 -6.28
C PRO A 108 -7.85 12.31 -6.57
N HIS A 109 -7.32 13.45 -6.11
CA HIS A 109 -5.91 13.83 -6.29
C HIS A 109 -4.91 12.92 -5.55
N ARG A 110 -5.37 12.17 -4.55
CA ARG A 110 -4.57 11.18 -3.80
C ARG A 110 -4.77 9.78 -4.36
N LEU A 111 -6.00 9.42 -4.67
CA LEU A 111 -6.35 8.13 -5.25
C LEU A 111 -5.67 7.93 -6.62
N SER A 112 -5.56 9.00 -7.43
CA SER A 112 -4.97 8.96 -8.77
C SER A 112 -3.43 8.91 -8.80
N LEU A 113 -2.75 8.96 -7.65
CA LEU A 113 -1.29 8.84 -7.57
C LEU A 113 -0.76 7.48 -8.06
N VAL A 114 -1.61 6.46 -8.07
CA VAL A 114 -1.33 5.15 -8.68
C VAL A 114 -2.39 4.85 -9.73
N SER A 115 -1.98 4.26 -10.84
CA SER A 115 -2.87 3.89 -11.94
C SER A 115 -3.39 2.46 -11.78
N GLY A 116 -4.66 2.26 -12.08
CA GLY A 116 -5.30 0.94 -12.05
C GLY A 116 -6.01 0.65 -10.73
N ALA A 117 -7.26 0.17 -10.82
CA ALA A 117 -8.12 -0.06 -9.67
C ALA A 117 -7.54 -1.03 -8.63
N ALA A 118 -6.82 -2.07 -9.08
CA ALA A 118 -6.18 -3.04 -8.18
C ALA A 118 -5.07 -2.40 -7.32
N LEU A 119 -4.23 -1.54 -7.92
CA LEU A 119 -3.15 -0.84 -7.22
C LEU A 119 -3.70 0.25 -6.29
N GLN A 120 -4.75 0.96 -6.73
CA GLN A 120 -5.48 1.91 -5.89
C GLN A 120 -6.07 1.20 -4.66
N MET A 121 -6.76 0.08 -4.87
CA MET A 121 -7.33 -0.74 -3.80
C MET A 121 -6.26 -1.25 -2.82
N GLN A 122 -5.12 -1.73 -3.34
CA GLN A 122 -3.99 -2.19 -2.53
C GLN A 122 -3.47 -1.06 -1.63
N ARG A 123 -3.35 0.15 -2.16
CA ARG A 123 -2.88 1.32 -1.40
C ARG A 123 -3.87 1.73 -0.32
N GLU A 124 -5.16 1.79 -0.63
CA GLU A 124 -6.20 2.13 0.34
C GLU A 124 -6.26 1.10 1.48
N LEU A 125 -6.14 -0.19 1.15
CA LEU A 125 -6.07 -1.26 2.15
C LEU A 125 -4.81 -1.15 3.02
N HIS A 126 -3.67 -0.81 2.41
CA HIS A 126 -2.43 -0.60 3.14
C HIS A 126 -2.60 0.54 4.14
N TRP A 127 -3.14 1.68 3.70
CA TRP A 127 -3.40 2.83 4.55
C TRP A 127 -4.29 2.49 5.74
N PHE A 128 -5.46 1.87 5.48
CA PHE A 128 -6.38 1.44 6.53
C PHE A 128 -5.67 0.59 7.60
N LYS A 129 -4.83 -0.36 7.17
CA LYS A 129 -4.08 -1.23 8.08
C LYS A 129 -3.01 -0.50 8.87
N GLN A 130 -2.36 0.50 8.29
CA GLN A 130 -1.39 1.30 9.05
C GLN A 130 -2.08 2.02 10.21
N ILE A 131 -3.27 2.60 9.98
CA ILE A 131 -4.05 3.22 11.05
C ILE A 131 -4.54 2.17 12.07
N GLU A 132 -4.97 1.00 11.61
CA GLU A 132 -5.40 -0.13 12.46
C GLU A 132 -4.33 -0.56 13.46
N LYS A 133 -3.04 -0.47 13.13
CA LYS A 133 -1.94 -0.78 14.06
C LYS A 133 -1.89 0.13 15.28
N TYR A 134 -2.30 1.40 15.14
CA TYR A 134 -2.26 2.39 16.21
C TYR A 134 -3.60 2.55 16.94
N ALA A 135 -4.70 2.10 16.34
CA ALA A 135 -6.02 2.21 16.92
C ALA A 135 -6.27 1.19 18.06
N PRO A 136 -7.02 1.57 19.10
CA PRO A 136 -7.50 0.60 20.10
C PRO A 136 -8.33 -0.50 19.44
N ARG A 137 -8.15 -1.75 19.88
CA ARG A 137 -8.88 -2.92 19.33
C ARG A 137 -10.41 -2.74 19.35
N ALA A 138 -10.94 -2.07 20.36
CA ALA A 138 -12.37 -1.79 20.48
C ALA A 138 -12.93 -1.01 19.27
N PHE A 139 -12.10 -0.21 18.58
CA PHE A 139 -12.56 0.57 17.43
C PHE A 139 -12.80 -0.30 16.20
N SER A 140 -12.10 -1.42 16.04
CA SER A 140 -12.33 -2.36 14.94
C SER A 140 -13.70 -3.04 15.04
N GLU A 141 -14.27 -3.10 16.25
CA GLU A 141 -15.54 -3.75 16.53
C GLU A 141 -16.69 -2.76 16.77
N SER A 142 -16.39 -1.49 17.03
CA SER A 142 -17.43 -0.48 17.25
C SER A 142 -18.17 -0.16 15.96
N GLU A 143 -19.48 -0.08 16.04
CA GLU A 143 -20.34 0.28 14.95
C GLU A 143 -20.54 1.80 14.88
N ASN A 144 -20.62 2.34 13.66
CA ASN A 144 -21.08 3.71 13.41
C ASN A 144 -22.62 3.80 13.43
N GLU A 145 -23.21 4.97 13.14
CA GLU A 145 -24.67 5.13 13.16
C GLU A 145 -25.40 4.24 12.14
N ASN A 146 -24.73 3.89 11.05
CA ASN A 146 -25.22 2.95 10.04
C ASN A 146 -25.09 1.47 10.45
N LYS A 147 -24.66 1.20 11.69
CA LYS A 147 -24.38 -0.15 12.23
C LYS A 147 -23.26 -0.89 11.51
N ASP A 148 -22.40 -0.15 10.82
CA ASP A 148 -21.25 -0.72 10.15
C ASP A 148 -20.04 -0.70 11.05
N LYS A 149 -19.30 -1.81 11.09
CA LYS A 149 -17.93 -1.85 11.60
C LYS A 149 -16.98 -1.24 10.57
N PRO A 150 -15.77 -0.76 10.96
CA PRO A 150 -14.84 -0.11 10.03
C PRO A 150 -14.51 -0.92 8.78
N LYS A 151 -14.31 -2.24 8.91
CA LYS A 151 -14.03 -3.11 7.76
C LYS A 151 -15.22 -3.25 6.82
N MET A 152 -16.45 -3.24 7.33
CA MET A 152 -17.65 -3.29 6.50
C MET A 152 -17.85 -1.96 5.78
N ALA A 153 -17.70 -0.84 6.49
CA ALA A 153 -17.73 0.49 5.88
C ALA A 153 -16.67 0.62 4.77
N PHE A 154 -15.43 0.16 5.02
CA PHE A 154 -14.36 0.16 4.02
C PHE A 154 -14.72 -0.62 2.75
N ILE A 155 -15.29 -1.82 2.88
CA ILE A 155 -15.69 -2.65 1.73
C ILE A 155 -16.80 -1.96 0.94
N LYS A 156 -17.80 -1.38 1.60
CA LYS A 156 -18.90 -0.65 0.96
C LYS A 156 -18.37 0.56 0.18
N GLU A 157 -17.54 1.36 0.81
CA GLU A 157 -16.95 2.55 0.22
C GLU A 157 -16.08 2.24 -1.01
N HIS A 158 -15.37 1.10 -0.99
CA HIS A 158 -14.43 0.70 -2.03
C HIS A 158 -15.01 -0.32 -3.01
N GLU A 159 -16.33 -0.57 -3.00
CA GLU A 159 -16.95 -1.65 -3.78
C GLU A 159 -16.60 -1.58 -5.28
N LYS A 160 -16.60 -0.37 -5.85
CA LYS A 160 -16.25 -0.16 -7.27
C LYS A 160 -14.80 -0.53 -7.56
N LEU A 161 -13.86 -0.09 -6.72
CA LEU A 161 -12.43 -0.41 -6.87
C LEU A 161 -12.17 -1.90 -6.72
N ILE A 162 -12.87 -2.56 -5.79
CA ILE A 162 -12.79 -4.01 -5.61
C ILE A 162 -13.25 -4.72 -6.88
N LYS A 163 -14.42 -4.39 -7.42
CA LYS A 163 -14.96 -5.02 -8.64
C LYS A 163 -14.04 -4.80 -9.86
N GLU A 164 -13.58 -3.57 -10.07
CA GLU A 164 -12.71 -3.23 -11.19
C GLU A 164 -11.31 -3.86 -11.05
N GLY A 165 -10.76 -3.83 -9.84
CA GLY A 165 -9.47 -4.44 -9.53
C GLY A 165 -9.52 -5.96 -9.71
N GLU A 166 -10.56 -6.62 -9.21
CA GLU A 166 -10.75 -8.06 -9.37
C GLU A 166 -10.89 -8.44 -10.85
N LYS A 167 -11.71 -7.69 -11.62
CA LYS A 167 -11.85 -7.91 -13.06
C LYS A 167 -10.51 -7.80 -13.78
N TRP A 168 -9.72 -6.76 -13.47
CA TRP A 168 -8.40 -6.56 -14.07
C TRP A 168 -7.42 -7.67 -13.70
N MET A 169 -7.36 -8.06 -12.42
CA MET A 169 -6.48 -9.14 -11.94
C MET A 169 -6.84 -10.48 -12.58
N LYS A 170 -8.13 -10.85 -12.61
CA LYS A 170 -8.58 -12.09 -13.23
C LYS A 170 -8.37 -12.10 -14.74
N GLY A 171 -8.61 -10.99 -15.43
CA GLY A 171 -8.31 -10.87 -16.85
C GLY A 171 -6.84 -11.12 -17.14
N THR A 172 -5.96 -10.43 -16.39
CA THR A 172 -4.50 -10.55 -16.51
C THR A 172 -4.00 -11.97 -16.19
N ALA A 173 -4.49 -12.57 -15.11
CA ALA A 173 -4.15 -13.94 -14.74
C ALA A 173 -4.53 -14.96 -15.81
N LYS A 174 -5.70 -14.83 -16.47
CA LYS A 174 -6.07 -15.71 -17.59
C LYS A 174 -5.06 -15.65 -18.73
N PHE A 175 -4.65 -14.45 -19.13
CA PHE A 175 -3.67 -14.28 -20.19
C PHE A 175 -2.32 -14.90 -19.82
N TYR A 176 -1.86 -14.71 -18.58
CA TYR A 176 -0.60 -15.30 -18.12
C TYR A 176 -0.67 -16.82 -17.94
N THR A 177 -1.80 -17.38 -17.49
CA THR A 177 -2.01 -18.84 -17.47
C THR A 177 -1.91 -19.43 -18.87
N LEU A 178 -2.50 -18.77 -19.89
CA LEU A 178 -2.41 -19.22 -21.27
C LEU A 178 -0.97 -19.15 -21.79
N ALA A 179 -0.26 -18.04 -21.55
CA ALA A 179 1.13 -17.88 -21.95
C ALA A 179 2.04 -18.93 -21.26
N ALA A 180 1.85 -19.17 -19.97
CA ALA A 180 2.58 -20.20 -19.22
C ALA A 180 2.30 -21.60 -19.81
N ALA A 181 1.04 -21.95 -20.07
CA ALA A 181 0.70 -23.23 -20.68
C ALA A 181 1.38 -23.42 -22.04
N LEU A 182 1.43 -22.38 -22.88
CA LEU A 182 2.16 -22.40 -24.16
C LEU A 182 3.67 -22.63 -23.96
N ILE A 183 4.30 -21.87 -23.06
CA ILE A 183 5.73 -22.05 -22.75
C ILE A 183 6.01 -23.46 -22.23
N ALA A 184 5.19 -23.94 -21.30
CA ALA A 184 5.34 -25.29 -20.76
C ALA A 184 5.21 -26.35 -21.86
N THR A 185 4.31 -26.17 -22.81
CA THR A 185 4.12 -27.09 -23.94
C THR A 185 5.35 -27.12 -24.86
N VAL A 186 5.89 -25.94 -25.21
CA VAL A 186 7.07 -25.83 -26.09
C VAL A 186 8.31 -26.42 -25.42
N VAL A 187 8.53 -26.10 -24.14
CA VAL A 187 9.66 -26.61 -23.35
C VAL A 187 9.53 -28.12 -23.14
N PHE A 188 8.34 -28.61 -22.79
CA PHE A 188 8.10 -30.04 -22.68
C PHE A 188 8.35 -30.79 -24.00
N ALA A 189 7.95 -30.21 -25.14
CA ALA A 189 8.27 -30.77 -26.44
C ALA A 189 9.79 -30.82 -26.68
N ALA A 190 10.52 -29.75 -26.37
CA ALA A 190 11.98 -29.71 -26.47
C ALA A 190 12.68 -30.74 -25.56
N ALA A 191 12.11 -31.01 -24.38
CA ALA A 191 12.60 -32.02 -23.44
C ALA A 191 12.52 -33.45 -23.99
N ILE A 192 11.48 -33.76 -24.79
CA ILE A 192 11.31 -35.09 -25.40
C ILE A 192 11.94 -35.18 -26.80
N THR A 193 12.05 -34.07 -27.52
CA THR A 193 12.76 -33.97 -28.81
C THR A 193 14.15 -33.38 -28.61
N ILE A 194 14.96 -34.04 -27.78
CA ILE A 194 16.27 -33.52 -27.41
C ILE A 194 17.20 -33.32 -28.63
N PRO A 195 18.08 -32.30 -28.59
CA PRO A 195 19.03 -32.05 -29.67
C PRO A 195 19.94 -33.27 -29.91
N GLY A 196 20.02 -33.70 -31.17
CA GLY A 196 20.84 -34.86 -31.57
C GLY A 196 20.21 -36.23 -31.29
N GLY A 197 19.06 -36.29 -30.63
CA GLY A 197 18.38 -37.54 -30.30
C GLY A 197 19.09 -38.40 -29.26
N ASN A 198 18.57 -39.62 -29.08
CA ASN A 198 19.12 -40.63 -28.19
C ASN A 198 19.86 -41.71 -28.99
N HIS A 199 20.78 -42.41 -28.33
CA HIS A 199 21.34 -43.63 -28.86
C HIS A 199 20.28 -44.74 -28.85
N ASP A 200 20.05 -45.39 -30.00
CA ASP A 200 19.00 -46.41 -30.16
C ASP A 200 19.15 -47.60 -29.19
N ASP A 201 20.40 -47.96 -28.83
CA ASP A 201 20.68 -49.12 -27.99
C ASP A 201 20.65 -48.84 -26.48
N THR A 202 20.90 -47.58 -26.07
CA THR A 202 21.10 -47.22 -24.65
C THR A 202 20.09 -46.21 -24.11
N GLY A 203 19.39 -45.49 -25.00
CA GLY A 203 18.48 -44.40 -24.64
C GLY A 203 19.18 -43.15 -24.09
N ILE A 204 20.52 -43.11 -24.10
CA ILE A 204 21.30 -41.99 -23.58
C ILE A 204 21.36 -40.87 -24.65
N PRO A 205 21.21 -39.58 -24.26
CA PRO A 205 21.38 -38.47 -25.17
C PRO A 205 22.75 -38.44 -25.86
N ASN A 206 22.76 -38.30 -27.19
CA ASN A 206 23.98 -38.30 -28.01
C ASN A 206 24.98 -37.21 -27.60
N PHE A 207 24.48 -36.06 -27.13
CA PHE A 207 25.31 -34.93 -26.67
C PHE A 207 25.47 -34.84 -25.14
N SER A 208 25.19 -35.90 -24.38
CA SER A 208 25.23 -35.90 -22.90
C SER A 208 26.54 -35.38 -22.26
N LYS A 209 27.67 -35.53 -22.97
CA LYS A 209 29.00 -35.05 -22.50
C LYS A 209 29.26 -33.58 -22.82
N GLU A 210 28.53 -33.01 -23.78
CA GLU A 210 28.71 -31.64 -24.22
C GLU A 210 28.18 -30.64 -23.20
N ILE A 211 28.95 -29.57 -22.95
CA ILE A 211 28.55 -28.50 -22.02
C ILE A 211 27.26 -27.84 -22.48
N ALA A 212 27.11 -27.62 -23.79
CA ALA A 212 25.92 -27.01 -24.38
C ALA A 212 24.64 -27.82 -24.08
N PHE A 213 24.71 -29.16 -24.13
CA PHE A 213 23.59 -30.03 -23.81
C PHE A 213 23.20 -29.95 -22.33
N LYS A 214 24.19 -29.92 -21.42
CA LYS A 214 23.93 -29.76 -19.98
C LYS A 214 23.25 -28.43 -19.66
N VAL A 215 23.70 -27.34 -20.29
CA VAL A 215 23.06 -26.02 -20.15
C VAL A 215 21.64 -26.06 -20.68
N PHE A 216 21.43 -26.62 -21.88
CA PHE A 216 20.09 -26.82 -22.45
C PHE A 216 19.16 -27.57 -21.49
N ALA A 217 19.57 -28.74 -20.99
CA ALA A 217 18.74 -29.56 -20.11
C ALA A 217 18.39 -28.85 -18.79
N VAL A 218 19.33 -28.12 -18.19
CA VAL A 218 19.08 -27.35 -16.96
C VAL A 218 18.14 -26.18 -17.24
N SER A 219 18.34 -25.44 -18.33
CA SER A 219 17.47 -24.33 -18.71
C SER A 219 16.05 -24.78 -19.05
N ASP A 220 15.91 -25.91 -19.74
CA ASP A 220 14.63 -26.51 -20.09
C ASP A 220 13.85 -26.92 -18.83
N ALA A 221 14.49 -27.66 -17.92
CA ALA A 221 13.89 -28.05 -16.65
C ALA A 221 13.48 -26.83 -15.79
N LEU A 222 14.34 -25.81 -15.71
CA LEU A 222 14.04 -24.58 -14.99
C LEU A 222 12.87 -23.82 -15.61
N SER A 223 12.83 -23.70 -16.93
CA SER A 223 11.75 -23.05 -17.67
C SER A 223 10.41 -23.75 -17.43
N LEU A 224 10.39 -25.09 -17.48
CA LEU A 224 9.19 -25.88 -17.22
C LEU A 224 8.69 -25.68 -15.79
N PHE A 225 9.59 -25.74 -14.81
CA PHE A 225 9.25 -25.52 -13.40
C PHE A 225 8.67 -24.13 -13.16
N LEU A 226 9.34 -23.07 -13.67
CA LEU A 226 8.87 -21.69 -13.53
C LEU A 226 7.53 -21.47 -14.24
N SER A 227 7.33 -22.10 -15.40
CA SER A 227 6.07 -21.99 -16.14
C SER A 227 4.91 -22.62 -15.38
N ILE A 228 5.09 -23.83 -14.84
CA ILE A 228 4.08 -24.50 -14.00
C ILE A 228 3.81 -23.68 -12.74
N ALA A 229 4.85 -23.18 -12.06
CA ALA A 229 4.68 -22.34 -10.87
C ALA A 229 3.89 -21.06 -11.18
N SER A 230 4.20 -20.38 -12.29
CA SER A 230 3.46 -19.20 -12.76
C SER A 230 1.99 -19.52 -13.04
N ALA A 231 1.70 -20.64 -13.71
CA ALA A 231 0.34 -21.08 -13.98
C ALA A 231 -0.45 -21.36 -12.70
N LEU A 232 0.17 -21.98 -11.70
CA LEU A 232 -0.44 -22.25 -10.40
C LEU A 232 -0.74 -20.95 -9.63
N ILE A 233 0.18 -20.00 -9.62
CA ILE A 233 -0.04 -18.67 -9.02
C ILE A 233 -1.20 -17.96 -9.72
N CYS A 234 -1.22 -17.93 -11.06
CA CYS A 234 -2.31 -17.32 -11.81
C CYS A 234 -3.64 -18.02 -11.54
N LEU A 235 -3.65 -19.35 -11.43
CA LEU A 235 -4.84 -20.11 -11.07
C LEU A 235 -5.36 -19.74 -9.68
N SER A 236 -4.47 -19.54 -8.70
CA SER A 236 -4.86 -19.06 -7.36
C SER A 236 -5.55 -17.70 -7.39
N ILE A 237 -5.11 -16.79 -8.27
CA ILE A 237 -5.72 -15.47 -8.45
C ILE A 237 -7.11 -15.60 -9.10
N LEU A 238 -7.30 -16.56 -10.00
CA LEU A 238 -8.57 -16.80 -10.68
C LEU A 238 -9.64 -17.39 -9.76
N THR A 239 -9.24 -18.22 -8.80
CA THR A 239 -10.15 -18.91 -7.89
C THR A 239 -10.51 -18.10 -6.66
N HIS A 240 -9.63 -17.21 -6.20
CA HIS A 240 -9.91 -16.35 -5.05
C HIS A 240 -10.80 -15.14 -5.38
N ASP A 241 -11.58 -14.74 -4.37
CA ASP A 241 -12.38 -13.52 -4.34
C ASP A 241 -11.59 -12.43 -3.59
N MET A 242 -11.51 -11.23 -4.18
CA MET A 242 -10.79 -10.09 -3.60
C MET A 242 -11.41 -9.63 -2.29
N GLN A 243 -12.74 -9.68 -2.13
CA GLN A 243 -13.41 -9.31 -0.87
C GLN A 243 -12.99 -10.25 0.27
N LYS A 244 -12.88 -11.55 -0.02
CA LYS A 244 -12.39 -12.53 0.96
C LYS A 244 -10.93 -12.28 1.33
N MET A 245 -10.07 -11.87 0.38
CA MET A 245 -8.68 -11.50 0.70
C MET A 245 -8.60 -10.31 1.66
N ILE A 246 -9.48 -9.32 1.50
CA ILE A 246 -9.55 -8.14 2.39
C ILE A 246 -9.94 -8.55 3.82
N PHE A 247 -10.89 -9.48 3.96
CA PHE A 247 -11.41 -9.92 5.26
C PHE A 247 -10.50 -10.93 5.99
N PHE A 248 -9.90 -11.88 5.26
CA PHE A 248 -9.30 -13.09 5.85
C PHE A 248 -7.77 -13.17 5.84
N LEU A 249 -7.05 -12.28 5.17
CA LEU A 249 -5.59 -12.27 5.27
C LEU A 249 -5.14 -11.37 6.43
N PRO A 250 -4.65 -11.93 7.56
CA PRO A 250 -3.72 -11.21 8.41
C PRO A 250 -2.43 -11.07 7.58
N PHE A 251 -2.30 -9.96 6.86
CA PHE A 251 -1.05 -9.70 6.15
C PHE A 251 0.08 -9.61 7.19
N PRO A 252 1.25 -10.19 6.91
CA PRO A 252 2.33 -10.30 7.87
C PRO A 252 2.66 -8.93 8.44
N ARG A 253 2.68 -8.86 9.77
CA ARG A 253 3.20 -7.71 10.50
C ARG A 253 4.71 -7.70 10.29
N GLY A 254 5.16 -7.03 9.22
CA GLY A 254 6.53 -6.53 9.12
C GLY A 254 6.73 -5.38 10.08
#